data_AF-A0A383BU53-F1
#
_entry.id   AF-A0A383BU53-F1
#
_cell.length_a   1.000
_cell.length_b   1.000
_cell.length_c   1.000
_cell.angle_alpha   90.00
_cell.angle_beta   90.00
_cell.angle_gamma   90.00
#
_symmetry.space_group_name_H-M   'P 1'
#
loop_
_entity.id
_entity.type
_entity.pdbx_description
1 polymer ?
#
loop_
_entity_poly.entity_id
_entity_poly.type
_entity_poly.pdbx_seq_one_letter_code
_entity_poly.pdbx_strand_id
1 'polypeptide(L)'
;YDGWRVTERDQRYRKEQDRIEKHHAAKLRREKLRLEREERKAKAKAHKERQHLEHLKRLRLEQLERRARERQLMINRTVVLEHPDGRPHLKYRLVDGHREGMMKRWDKEGRLREETEFYRGRKHGKVTYYYINGQVELEGYHSLNERAGMWFGWHEDGAPSFRSEYANGELKKWEQFGEDGKLRTYGKVKNRFGR
;
A
#
# COMPACT_ATOMS: atom_id res chain seq x y z
N TYR A 1 -71.86 15.01 -79.25
CA TYR A 1 -71.13 13.86 -78.69
C TYR A 1 -69.87 14.36 -77.97
N ASP A 2 -69.82 14.12 -76.65
CA ASP A 2 -68.65 13.84 -75.79
C ASP A 2 -67.42 14.76 -75.62
N GLY A 3 -67.52 16.08 -75.85
CA GLY A 3 -66.41 17.01 -75.51
C GLY A 3 -66.37 17.52 -74.05
N TRP A 4 -67.53 17.84 -73.47
CA TRP A 4 -67.63 18.56 -72.18
C TRP A 4 -67.50 17.67 -70.93
N ARG A 5 -67.75 16.37 -71.04
CA ARG A 5 -67.60 15.41 -69.92
C ARG A 5 -66.14 15.02 -69.65
N VAL A 6 -65.23 15.26 -70.59
CA VAL A 6 -63.80 14.88 -70.48
C VAL A 6 -63.03 15.90 -69.61
N THR A 7 -63.30 17.20 -69.76
CA THR A 7 -62.63 18.27 -69.03
C THR A 7 -62.99 18.32 -67.54
N GLU A 8 -64.26 18.06 -67.20
CA GLU A 8 -64.71 18.02 -65.79
C GLU A 8 -64.19 16.76 -65.07
N ARG A 9 -64.09 15.63 -65.78
CA ARG A 9 -63.52 14.38 -65.28
C ARG A 9 -62.01 14.51 -65.06
N ASP A 10 -61.28 15.15 -65.96
CA ASP A 10 -59.85 15.46 -65.80
C ASP A 10 -59.56 16.42 -64.66
N GLN A 11 -60.40 17.45 -64.45
CA GLN A 11 -60.27 18.33 -63.29
C GLN A 11 -60.52 17.60 -61.97
N ARG A 12 -61.50 16.67 -61.92
CA ARG A 12 -61.74 15.81 -60.76
C ARG A 12 -60.56 14.87 -60.50
N TYR A 13 -60.00 14.25 -61.55
CA TYR A 13 -58.80 13.42 -61.42
C TYR A 13 -57.59 14.22 -60.91
N ARG A 14 -57.34 15.43 -61.42
CA ARG A 14 -56.25 16.29 -60.94
C ARG A 14 -56.43 16.71 -59.48
N LYS A 15 -57.65 17.08 -59.07
CA LYS A 15 -57.96 17.40 -57.66
C LYS A 15 -57.80 16.19 -56.74
N GLU A 16 -58.17 14.99 -57.20
CA GLU A 16 -57.99 13.76 -56.44
C GLU A 16 -56.51 13.38 -56.32
N GLN A 17 -55.72 13.50 -57.39
CA GLN A 17 -54.26 13.31 -57.36
C GLN A 17 -53.58 14.28 -56.40
N ASP A 18 -53.90 15.58 -56.46
CA ASP A 18 -53.38 16.58 -55.53
C ASP A 18 -53.79 16.28 -54.07
N ARG A 19 -55.01 15.77 -53.83
CA ARG A 19 -55.44 15.33 -52.49
C ARG A 19 -54.64 14.14 -51.98
N ILE A 20 -54.41 13.14 -52.84
CA ILE A 20 -53.60 11.94 -52.52
C ILE A 20 -52.16 12.35 -52.24
N GLU A 21 -51.57 13.19 -53.08
CA GLU A 21 -50.20 13.70 -52.92
C GLU A 21 -50.05 14.52 -51.63
N LYS A 22 -50.99 15.43 -51.33
CA LYS A 22 -51.00 16.19 -50.07
C LYS A 22 -51.15 15.28 -48.86
N HIS A 23 -52.01 14.27 -48.93
CA HIS A 23 -52.18 13.30 -47.86
C HIS A 23 -50.92 12.46 -47.65
N HIS A 24 -50.29 11.98 -48.74
CA HIS A 24 -49.04 11.24 -48.71
C HIS A 24 -47.89 12.10 -48.16
N ALA A 25 -47.76 13.35 -48.62
CA ALA A 25 -46.78 14.30 -48.11
C ALA A 25 -47.00 14.62 -46.62
N ALA A 26 -48.25 14.76 -46.18
CA ALA A 26 -48.57 14.94 -44.75
C ALA A 26 -48.20 13.71 -43.92
N LYS A 27 -48.42 12.50 -44.43
CA LYS A 27 -48.01 11.24 -43.78
C LYS A 27 -46.49 11.17 -43.63
N LEU A 28 -45.74 11.44 -44.70
CA LEU A 28 -44.27 11.48 -44.66
C LEU A 28 -43.74 12.55 -43.69
N ARG A 29 -44.35 13.74 -43.65
CA ARG A 29 -43.98 14.80 -42.69
C ARG A 29 -44.21 14.36 -41.23
N ARG A 30 -45.34 13.69 -40.94
CA ARG A 30 -45.63 13.16 -39.60
C ARG A 30 -44.63 12.07 -39.20
N GLU A 31 -44.29 11.17 -40.12
CA GLU A 31 -43.32 10.11 -39.89
C GLU A 31 -41.91 10.66 -39.66
N LYS A 32 -41.46 11.63 -40.47
CA LYS A 32 -40.19 12.33 -40.27
C LYS A 32 -40.12 12.99 -38.89
N LEU A 33 -41.17 13.70 -38.47
CA LEU A 33 -41.21 14.34 -37.15
C LEU A 33 -41.20 13.31 -36.01
N ARG A 34 -41.85 12.15 -36.19
CA ARG A 34 -41.82 11.03 -35.22
C ARG A 34 -40.38 10.51 -35.07
N LEU A 35 -39.70 10.23 -36.17
CA LEU A 35 -38.32 9.75 -36.17
C LEU A 35 -37.36 10.77 -35.54
N GLU A 36 -37.50 12.05 -35.87
CA GLU A 36 -36.70 13.12 -35.25
C GLU A 36 -36.92 13.21 -33.73
N ARG A 37 -38.16 13.03 -33.25
CA ARG A 37 -38.47 12.99 -31.81
C ARG A 37 -37.87 11.75 -31.14
N GLU A 38 -37.95 10.59 -31.77
CA GLU A 38 -37.34 9.35 -31.27
C GLU A 38 -35.81 9.46 -31.21
N GLU A 39 -35.18 10.01 -32.26
CA GLU A 39 -33.74 10.25 -32.31
C GLU A 39 -33.29 11.23 -31.21
N ARG A 40 -34.04 12.33 -31.00
CA ARG A 40 -33.75 13.27 -29.89
C ARG A 40 -33.86 12.61 -28.52
N LYS A 41 -34.87 11.77 -28.30
CA LYS A 41 -35.02 11.00 -27.05
C LYS A 41 -33.88 10.01 -26.87
N ALA A 42 -33.49 9.29 -27.92
CA ALA A 42 -32.38 8.36 -27.90
C ALA A 42 -31.05 9.07 -27.60
N LYS A 43 -30.78 10.22 -28.24
CA LYS A 43 -29.61 11.07 -27.97
C LYS A 43 -29.58 11.58 -26.53
N ALA A 44 -30.71 12.07 -26.01
CA ALA A 44 -30.80 12.52 -24.63
C ALA A 44 -30.59 11.38 -23.62
N LYS A 45 -31.14 10.20 -23.88
CA LYS A 45 -30.93 8.99 -23.08
C LYS A 45 -29.45 8.58 -23.10
N ALA A 46 -28.86 8.49 -24.28
CA ALA A 46 -27.44 8.17 -24.44
C ALA A 46 -26.53 9.19 -23.75
N HIS A 47 -26.87 10.49 -23.79
CA HIS A 47 -26.11 11.51 -23.08
C HIS A 47 -26.17 11.33 -21.56
N LYS A 48 -27.36 11.09 -21.00
CA LYS A 48 -27.54 10.81 -19.56
C LYS A 48 -26.79 9.54 -19.14
N GLU A 49 -26.87 8.49 -19.94
CA GLU A 49 -26.13 7.24 -19.70
C GLU A 49 -24.62 7.46 -19.72
N ARG A 50 -24.09 8.24 -20.69
CA ARG A 50 -22.67 8.62 -20.73
C ARG A 50 -22.25 9.40 -19.50
N GLN A 51 -23.02 10.42 -19.10
CA GLN A 51 -22.74 11.21 -17.89
C GLN A 51 -22.77 10.34 -16.63
N HIS A 52 -23.73 9.42 -16.53
CA HIS A 52 -23.81 8.48 -15.42
C HIS A 52 -22.60 7.54 -15.38
N LEU A 53 -22.19 6.98 -16.53
CA LEU A 53 -21.00 6.14 -16.62
C LEU A 53 -19.71 6.90 -16.29
N GLU A 54 -19.58 8.14 -16.73
CA GLU A 54 -18.45 9.01 -16.35
C GLU A 54 -18.42 9.28 -14.85
N HIS A 55 -19.59 9.56 -14.25
CA HIS A 55 -19.71 9.73 -12.81
C HIS A 55 -19.29 8.46 -12.04
N LEU A 56 -19.76 7.29 -12.47
CA LEU A 56 -19.37 6.00 -11.88
C LEU A 56 -17.86 5.72 -12.03
N LYS A 57 -17.28 6.03 -13.19
CA LYS A 57 -15.83 5.91 -13.41
C LYS A 57 -15.05 6.81 -12.45
N ARG A 58 -15.50 8.05 -12.24
CA ARG A 58 -14.90 8.99 -11.29
C ARG A 58 -14.95 8.46 -9.86
N LEU A 59 -16.11 7.99 -9.40
CA LEU A 59 -16.25 7.40 -8.08
C LEU A 59 -15.36 6.15 -7.90
N ARG A 60 -15.27 5.30 -8.93
CA ARG A 60 -14.42 4.13 -8.89
C ARG A 60 -12.94 4.50 -8.80
N LEU A 61 -12.51 5.50 -9.55
CA LEU A 61 -11.14 6.01 -9.49
C LEU A 61 -10.82 6.58 -8.11
N GLU A 62 -11.71 7.40 -7.55
CA GLU A 62 -11.55 7.96 -6.20
C GLU A 62 -11.43 6.86 -5.13
N GLN A 63 -12.25 5.80 -5.21
CA GLN A 63 -12.12 4.65 -4.31
C GLN A 63 -10.77 3.94 -4.45
N LEU A 64 -10.27 3.77 -5.68
CA LEU A 64 -8.97 3.14 -5.93
C LEU A 64 -7.82 3.99 -5.41
N GLU A 65 -7.86 5.30 -5.66
CA GLU A 65 -6.86 6.24 -5.14
C GLU A 65 -6.86 6.26 -3.62
N ARG A 66 -8.04 6.29 -2.99
CA ARG A 66 -8.17 6.21 -1.53
C ARG A 66 -7.53 4.93 -0.99
N ARG A 67 -7.85 3.77 -1.58
CA ARG A 67 -7.23 2.48 -1.21
C ARG A 67 -5.72 2.48 -1.42
N ALA A 68 -5.23 3.09 -2.50
CA ALA A 68 -3.80 3.20 -2.76
C ALA A 68 -3.10 4.08 -1.72
N ARG A 69 -3.69 5.22 -1.34
CA ARG A 69 -3.18 6.09 -0.26
C ARG A 69 -3.18 5.38 1.09
N GLU A 70 -4.28 4.72 1.44
CA GLU A 70 -4.37 3.92 2.67
C GLU A 70 -3.30 2.82 2.69
N ARG A 71 -3.11 2.10 1.58
CA ARG A 71 -2.04 1.10 1.43
C ARG A 71 -0.67 1.73 1.62
N GLN A 72 -0.39 2.88 1.01
CA GLN A 72 0.89 3.57 1.11
C GLN A 72 1.19 3.99 2.55
N LEU A 73 0.19 4.52 3.27
CA LEU A 73 0.30 4.86 4.68
C LEU A 73 0.54 3.62 5.55
N MET A 74 -0.11 2.50 5.23
CA MET A 74 0.05 1.26 5.98
C MET A 74 1.45 0.65 5.86
N ILE A 75 2.12 0.82 4.71
CA ILE A 75 3.49 0.37 4.49
C ILE A 75 4.55 1.38 4.96
N ASN A 76 4.17 2.66 5.12
CA ASN A 76 5.01 3.75 5.61
C ASN A 76 4.44 4.35 6.90
N ARG A 77 4.64 3.66 8.02
CA ARG A 77 4.14 4.10 9.33
C ARG A 77 5.03 3.67 10.48
N THR A 78 4.92 4.37 11.59
CA THR A 78 5.41 3.89 12.89
C THR A 78 4.36 2.98 13.51
N VAL A 79 4.74 1.76 13.85
CA VAL A 79 3.91 0.80 14.57
C VAL A 79 4.33 0.82 16.04
N VAL A 80 3.34 0.97 16.92
CA VAL A 80 3.48 0.81 18.36
C VAL A 80 2.49 -0.29 18.76
N LEU A 81 3.01 -1.40 19.29
CA LEU A 81 2.21 -2.42 19.93
C LEU A 81 2.23 -2.13 21.42
N GLU A 82 1.07 -2.18 22.06
CA GLU A 82 0.89 -1.90 23.48
C GLU A 82 0.54 -3.19 24.22
N HIS A 83 0.91 -3.26 25.50
CA HIS A 83 0.43 -4.24 26.44
C HIS A 83 -1.06 -3.99 26.78
N PRO A 84 -1.78 -4.96 27.37
CA PRO A 84 -3.19 -4.79 27.75
C PRO A 84 -3.44 -3.62 28.71
N ASP A 85 -2.42 -3.16 29.43
CA ASP A 85 -2.45 -2.01 30.34
C ASP A 85 -2.19 -0.66 29.63
N GLY A 86 -1.99 -0.67 28.31
CA GLY A 86 -1.74 0.52 27.48
C GLY A 86 -0.27 0.94 27.40
N ARG A 87 0.66 0.24 28.06
CA ARG A 87 2.10 0.58 27.97
C ARG A 87 2.69 0.09 26.65
N PRO A 88 3.67 0.78 26.06
CA PRO A 88 4.29 0.32 24.81
C PRO A 88 5.03 -0.99 25.07
N HIS A 89 4.76 -2.02 24.27
CA HIS A 89 5.49 -3.29 24.25
C HIS A 89 6.58 -3.27 23.18
N LEU A 90 6.28 -2.75 21.99
CA LEU A 90 7.18 -2.78 20.84
C LEU A 90 6.92 -1.56 19.94
N LYS A 91 7.97 -0.85 19.55
CA LYS A 91 7.90 0.29 18.63
C LYS A 91 8.90 0.11 17.51
N TYR A 92 8.45 0.25 16.27
CA TYR A 92 9.31 0.24 15.08
C TYR A 92 8.70 1.06 13.96
N ARG A 93 9.51 1.43 12.98
CA ARG A 93 9.06 2.13 11.76
C ARG A 93 9.08 1.17 10.58
N LEU A 94 8.04 1.24 9.76
CA LEU A 94 7.95 0.60 8.45
C LEU A 94 8.21 1.64 7.37
N VAL A 95 9.07 1.28 6.41
CA VAL A 95 9.30 2.00 5.17
C VAL A 95 9.22 0.97 4.03
N ASP A 96 8.33 1.22 3.09
CA ASP A 96 7.93 0.35 1.99
C ASP A 96 7.61 -1.08 2.43
N GLY A 97 7.03 -1.22 3.63
CA GLY A 97 6.61 -2.51 4.20
C GLY A 97 7.72 -3.23 4.96
N HIS A 98 8.94 -2.69 5.00
CA HIS A 98 10.08 -3.25 5.71
C HIS A 98 10.40 -2.45 6.98
N ARG A 99 10.91 -3.13 8.02
CA ARG A 99 11.39 -2.44 9.23
C ARG A 99 12.62 -1.61 8.89
N GLU A 100 12.63 -0.35 9.32
CA GLU A 100 13.68 0.63 9.00
C GLU A 100 13.97 1.53 10.20
N GLY A 101 15.24 1.63 10.59
CA GLY A 101 15.71 2.40 11.73
C GLY A 101 15.59 1.65 13.06
N MET A 102 15.52 2.41 14.16
CA MET A 102 15.56 1.86 15.52
C MET A 102 14.23 1.21 15.92
N MET A 103 14.28 -0.06 16.30
CA MET A 103 13.22 -0.79 16.99
C MET A 103 13.51 -0.78 18.48
N LYS A 104 12.49 -0.53 19.31
CA LYS A 104 12.56 -0.60 20.77
C LYS A 104 11.52 -1.57 21.32
N ARG A 105 11.89 -2.37 22.31
CA ARG A 105 10.98 -3.28 23.02
C ARG A 105 11.05 -3.02 24.51
N TRP A 106 9.90 -3.02 25.16
CA TRP A 106 9.75 -2.86 26.59
C TRP A 106 9.06 -4.08 27.22
N ASP A 107 9.23 -4.25 28.52
CA ASP A 107 8.50 -5.24 29.32
C ASP A 107 7.14 -4.70 29.79
N LYS A 108 6.39 -5.55 30.54
CA LYS A 108 5.07 -5.20 31.09
C LYS A 108 5.14 -4.04 32.08
N GLU A 109 6.28 -3.85 32.73
CA GLU A 109 6.53 -2.76 33.66
C GLU A 109 6.91 -1.45 32.93
N GLY A 110 7.06 -1.49 31.60
CA GLY A 110 7.43 -0.34 30.77
C GLY A 110 8.94 -0.07 30.71
N ARG A 111 9.77 -1.00 31.19
CA ARG A 111 11.23 -0.88 31.16
C ARG A 111 11.76 -1.32 29.81
N LEU A 112 12.72 -0.56 29.29
CA LEU A 112 13.36 -0.86 28.01
C LEU A 112 14.18 -2.15 28.14
N ARG A 113 13.95 -3.09 27.22
CA ARG A 113 14.61 -4.41 27.21
C ARG A 113 15.55 -4.60 26.02
N GLU A 114 15.25 -3.93 24.91
CA GLU A 114 15.99 -4.12 23.66
C GLU A 114 15.86 -2.91 22.76
N GLU A 115 16.99 -2.52 22.17
CA GLU A 115 17.09 -1.58 21.07
C GLU A 115 17.83 -2.27 19.92
N THR A 116 17.29 -2.21 18.71
CA THR A 116 17.88 -2.86 17.53
C THR A 116 17.66 -2.01 16.30
N GLU A 117 18.72 -1.73 15.59
CA GLU A 117 18.65 -1.04 14.31
C GLU A 117 18.35 -2.01 13.16
N PHE A 118 17.43 -1.61 12.30
CA PHE A 118 17.01 -2.36 11.11
C PHE A 118 17.25 -1.55 9.83
N TYR A 119 17.66 -2.23 8.77
CA TYR A 119 17.71 -1.72 7.42
C TYR A 119 17.05 -2.71 6.47
N ARG A 120 16.02 -2.25 5.73
CA ARG A 120 15.22 -3.07 4.79
C ARG A 120 14.76 -4.39 5.39
N GLY A 121 14.31 -4.37 6.64
CA GLY A 121 13.77 -5.53 7.35
C GLY A 121 14.81 -6.49 7.92
N ARG A 122 16.11 -6.19 7.80
CA ARG A 122 17.21 -6.98 8.40
C ARG A 122 17.86 -6.18 9.53
N LYS A 123 18.31 -6.85 10.60
CA LYS A 123 19.10 -6.22 11.66
C LYS A 123 20.40 -5.69 11.05
N HIS A 124 20.66 -4.40 11.15
CA HIS A 124 21.84 -3.78 10.59
C HIS A 124 22.15 -2.52 11.40
N GLY A 125 23.37 -2.44 11.95
CA GLY A 125 23.76 -1.40 12.88
C GLY A 125 23.74 -1.88 14.34
N LYS A 126 23.56 -0.93 15.27
CA LYS A 126 23.75 -1.18 16.71
C LYS A 126 22.59 -2.00 17.29
N VAL A 127 22.93 -2.91 18.21
CA VAL A 127 21.98 -3.65 19.05
C VAL A 127 22.39 -3.56 20.51
N THR A 128 21.41 -3.32 21.37
CA THR A 128 21.60 -3.23 22.83
C THR A 128 20.45 -3.95 23.53
N TYR A 129 20.79 -4.79 24.50
CA TYR A 129 19.87 -5.45 25.42
C TYR A 129 20.10 -4.94 26.83
N TYR A 130 19.04 -4.88 27.62
CA TYR A 130 19.06 -4.33 28.96
C TYR A 130 18.51 -5.33 29.97
N TYR A 131 19.14 -5.37 31.14
CA TYR A 131 18.65 -6.07 32.31
C TYR A 131 17.40 -5.42 32.91
N ILE A 132 16.77 -6.11 33.86
CA ILE A 132 15.53 -5.65 34.54
C ILE A 132 15.80 -4.36 35.34
N ASN A 133 17.04 -4.19 35.80
CA ASN A 133 17.52 -3.00 36.50
C ASN A 133 17.86 -1.82 35.55
N GLY A 134 17.75 -2.00 34.23
CA GLY A 134 18.05 -0.99 33.21
C GLY A 134 19.52 -0.88 32.82
N GLN A 135 20.42 -1.66 33.42
CA GLN A 135 21.82 -1.74 32.98
C GLN A 135 21.93 -2.50 31.66
N VAL A 136 22.99 -2.22 30.90
CA VAL A 136 23.23 -2.91 29.63
C VAL A 136 23.63 -4.35 29.93
N GLU A 137 22.87 -5.29 29.39
CA GLU A 137 23.19 -6.72 29.43
C GLU A 137 24.19 -7.07 28.34
N LEU A 138 23.94 -6.54 27.14
CA LEU A 138 24.67 -6.95 25.95
C LEU A 138 24.57 -5.88 24.86
N GLU A 139 25.68 -5.53 24.23
CA GLU A 139 25.68 -4.64 23.07
C GLU A 139 26.62 -5.13 21.98
N GLY A 140 26.31 -4.76 20.74
CA GLY A 140 27.15 -5.07 19.59
C GLY A 140 26.54 -4.55 18.30
N TYR A 141 27.02 -5.09 17.18
CA TYR A 141 26.56 -4.69 15.85
C TYR A 141 26.11 -5.90 15.05
N HIS A 142 25.08 -5.70 14.23
CA HIS A 142 24.71 -6.63 13.17
C HIS A 142 25.01 -6.02 11.81
N SER A 143 25.36 -6.89 10.85
CA SER A 143 25.34 -6.58 9.43
C SER A 143 24.39 -7.55 8.73
N LEU A 144 23.23 -7.06 8.30
CA LEU A 144 22.25 -7.84 7.52
C LEU A 144 21.82 -9.16 8.21
N ASN A 145 21.47 -9.10 9.49
CA ASN A 145 21.14 -10.21 10.41
C ASN A 145 22.31 -11.01 10.98
N GLU A 146 23.53 -10.81 10.49
CA GLU A 146 24.71 -11.51 11.01
C GLU A 146 25.43 -10.66 12.06
N ARG A 147 26.00 -11.29 13.08
CA ARG A 147 26.83 -10.57 14.06
C ARG A 147 28.08 -10.01 13.37
N ALA A 148 28.40 -8.76 13.65
CA ALA A 148 29.58 -8.09 13.10
C ALA A 148 30.26 -7.25 14.18
N GLY A 149 31.57 -7.09 14.04
CA GLY A 149 32.37 -6.26 14.92
C GLY A 149 32.44 -6.77 16.35
N MET A 150 32.59 -5.84 17.28
CA MET A 150 32.72 -6.14 18.70
C MET A 150 31.36 -6.32 19.37
N TRP A 151 31.27 -7.35 20.19
CA TRP A 151 30.17 -7.63 21.09
C TRP A 151 30.69 -7.63 22.51
N PHE A 152 29.92 -7.01 23.39
CA PHE A 152 30.21 -6.89 24.81
C PHE A 152 29.00 -7.38 25.59
N GLY A 153 29.26 -8.11 26.66
CA GLY A 153 28.25 -8.51 27.64
C GLY A 153 28.71 -8.13 29.02
N TRP A 154 27.76 -7.75 29.87
CA TRP A 154 28.00 -7.37 31.26
C TRP A 154 27.14 -8.21 32.19
N HIS A 155 27.57 -8.34 33.43
CA HIS A 155 26.77 -8.89 34.53
C HIS A 155 25.74 -7.87 35.00
N GLU A 156 24.78 -8.29 35.82
CA GLU A 156 23.72 -7.41 36.33
C GLU A 156 24.24 -6.26 37.22
N ASP A 157 25.44 -6.38 37.76
CA ASP A 157 26.13 -5.35 38.54
C ASP A 157 26.90 -4.34 37.67
N GLY A 158 26.98 -4.59 36.35
CA GLY A 158 27.70 -3.77 35.38
C GLY A 158 29.15 -4.20 35.17
N ALA A 159 29.63 -5.25 35.85
CA ALA A 159 30.95 -5.81 35.60
C ALA A 159 31.01 -6.43 34.20
N PRO A 160 32.12 -6.30 33.45
CA PRO A 160 32.26 -6.95 32.16
C PRO A 160 32.17 -8.46 32.33
N SER A 161 31.30 -9.12 31.56
CA SER A 161 31.10 -10.56 31.57
C SER A 161 31.85 -11.22 30.42
N PHE A 162 31.75 -10.67 29.22
CA PHE A 162 32.49 -11.17 28.07
C PHE A 162 32.67 -10.11 26.99
N ARG A 163 33.64 -10.36 26.11
CA ARG A 163 33.88 -9.62 24.88
C ARG A 163 34.10 -10.60 23.74
N SER A 164 33.51 -10.37 22.58
CA SER A 164 33.71 -11.21 21.39
C SER A 164 33.81 -10.38 20.12
N GLU A 165 34.63 -10.84 19.19
CA GLU A 165 34.87 -10.20 17.89
C GLU A 165 34.32 -11.10 16.79
N TYR A 166 33.39 -10.57 15.99
CA TYR A 166 32.78 -11.25 14.85
C TYR A 166 33.19 -10.57 13.54
N ALA A 167 33.51 -11.37 12.53
CA ALA A 167 33.74 -10.90 11.17
C ALA A 167 33.04 -11.82 10.18
N ASN A 168 32.22 -11.24 9.30
CA ASN A 168 31.37 -11.97 8.33
C ASN A 168 30.50 -13.05 8.99
N GLY A 169 29.86 -12.70 10.11
CA GLY A 169 29.02 -13.63 10.87
C GLY A 169 29.77 -14.67 11.72
N GLU A 170 31.10 -14.80 11.55
CA GLU A 170 31.90 -15.80 12.24
C GLU A 170 32.61 -15.22 13.46
N LEU A 171 32.59 -15.96 14.58
CA LEU A 171 33.35 -15.63 15.76
C LEU A 171 34.86 -15.76 15.49
N LYS A 172 35.64 -14.70 15.71
CA LYS A 172 37.09 -14.69 15.54
C LYS A 172 37.82 -14.79 16.86
N LYS A 173 37.37 -14.03 17.87
CA LYS A 173 37.95 -14.03 19.21
C LYS A 173 36.87 -13.89 20.26
N TRP A 174 37.10 -14.45 21.43
CA TRP A 174 36.26 -14.21 22.59
C TRP A 174 37.10 -14.24 23.87
N GLU A 175 36.64 -13.48 24.84
CA GLU A 175 37.20 -13.33 26.18
C GLU A 175 36.03 -13.39 27.15
N GLN A 176 36.15 -14.18 28.21
CA GLN A 176 35.15 -14.25 29.28
C GLN A 176 35.80 -13.90 30.61
N PHE A 177 35.11 -13.08 31.37
CA PHE A 177 35.51 -12.57 32.67
C PHE A 177 34.61 -13.21 33.73
N GLY A 178 35.15 -13.38 34.94
CA GLY A 178 34.35 -13.76 36.10
C GLY A 178 33.69 -12.53 36.73
N GLU A 179 32.82 -12.75 37.71
CA GLU A 179 32.20 -11.67 38.51
C GLU A 179 33.25 -10.81 39.23
N ASP A 180 34.47 -11.32 39.44
CA ASP A 180 35.60 -10.56 39.98
C ASP A 180 36.31 -9.66 38.94
N GLY A 181 35.79 -9.60 37.70
CA GLY A 181 36.35 -8.84 36.59
C GLY A 181 37.65 -9.44 36.02
N LYS A 182 38.13 -10.56 36.55
CA LYS A 182 39.34 -11.23 36.07
C LYS A 182 39.02 -12.08 34.85
N LEU A 183 39.91 -12.04 33.85
CA LEU A 183 39.83 -12.90 32.68
C LEU A 183 39.89 -14.37 33.12
N ARG A 184 38.84 -15.12 32.82
CA ARG A 184 38.72 -16.55 33.15
C ARG A 184 39.16 -17.43 32.00
N THR A 185 38.83 -17.02 30.78
CA THR A 185 39.14 -17.80 29.59
C THR A 185 39.16 -16.90 28.36
N TYR A 186 39.94 -17.30 27.36
CA TYR A 186 40.01 -16.65 26.07
C TYR A 186 40.15 -17.71 24.97
N GLY A 187 39.63 -17.41 23.78
CA GLY A 187 39.77 -18.28 22.62
C GLY A 187 39.91 -17.48 21.33
N LYS A 188 40.76 -17.98 20.43
CA LYS A 188 40.90 -17.46 19.07
C LYS A 188 40.54 -18.56 18.08
N VAL A 189 39.51 -18.32 17.29
CA VAL A 189 39.09 -19.23 16.23
C VAL A 189 39.94 -18.94 15.00
N LYS A 190 40.83 -19.88 14.65
CA LYS A 190 41.50 -19.87 13.36
C LYS A 190 40.64 -20.66 12.37
N ASN A 191 40.12 -20.01 11.34
CA ASN A 191 39.53 -20.73 10.22
C ASN A 191 40.63 -21.61 9.61
N ARG A 192 40.42 -22.93 9.60
CA ARG A 192 41.32 -23.91 8.96
C ARG A 192 41.19 -23.92 7.42
N PHE A 193 40.25 -23.15 6.87
CA PHE A 193 40.03 -23.05 5.44
C PHE A 193 40.42 -21.66 4.96
N GLY A 194 41.69 -21.50 4.59
CA GLY A 194 42.08 -20.49 3.62
C GLY A 194 41.60 -20.97 2.25
N ARG A 195 40.72 -20.19 1.64
CA ARG A 195 40.50 -20.17 0.18
C ARG A 195 40.80 -18.77 -0.30
#